data_AF-A0A3E1NMU1-F1
#
_entry.id   AF-A0A3E1NMU1-F1
#
_cell.length_a   1.000
_cell.length_b   1.000
_cell.length_c   1.000
_cell.angle_alpha   90.00
_cell.angle_beta   90.00
_cell.angle_gamma   90.00
#
_symmetry.space_group_name_H-M   'P 1'
#
loop_
_entity.id
_entity.type
_entity.pdbx_description
1 polymer ?
#
loop_
_entity_poly.entity_id
_entity_poly.type
_entity_poly.pdbx_seq_one_letter_code
_entity_poly.pdbx_strand_id
1 'polypeptide(L)'
;MNIGEMHVTFRELAQQMGMQTVRAILMEDIDICLNAAIIEKARNVIVENVGPVPYNDKVARQNASISPVNALRTLYTAGTVNGGDITGGGTEVDPYKINIDSDGIMLYTGFQVSYNGKTIYDCRIIEAEDLGQTLRDFCNRAAKDAPIVTIFGDESGINVNIYTGRNNTVKPQLVKYLYIKEPAKVKFDEDREEDWVNCDLPPYLHMEIVMRAVQIYLASIGATSNGADKQS
;
A
#
# COMPACT_ATOMS: atom_id res chain seq x y z
N MET A 1 11.76 8.24 -15.55
CA MET A 1 11.30 9.52 -16.11
C MET A 1 11.02 10.46 -14.95
N ASN A 2 11.42 11.72 -15.05
CA ASN A 2 11.00 12.75 -14.11
C ASN A 2 9.58 13.23 -14.44
N ILE A 3 8.99 14.08 -13.61
CA ILE A 3 7.63 14.57 -13.84
C ILE A 3 7.51 15.42 -15.13
N GLY A 4 8.49 16.27 -15.43
CA GLY A 4 8.49 17.06 -16.68
C GLY A 4 8.47 16.18 -17.93
N GLU A 5 9.25 15.11 -17.97
CA GLU A 5 9.28 14.11 -19.04
C GLU A 5 7.94 13.37 -19.15
N MET A 6 7.27 13.08 -18.03
CA MET A 6 5.95 12.46 -18.05
C MET A 6 4.88 13.39 -18.63
N HIS A 7 4.95 14.70 -18.37
CA HIS A 7 4.04 15.70 -18.97
C HIS A 7 4.25 15.85 -20.47
N VAL A 8 5.52 15.88 -20.92
CA VAL A 8 5.84 15.92 -22.36
C VAL A 8 5.34 14.64 -23.04
N THR A 9 5.63 13.48 -22.47
CA THR A 9 5.21 12.18 -23.01
C THR A 9 3.68 12.06 -23.05
N PHE A 10 2.98 12.56 -22.03
CA PHE A 10 1.51 12.62 -22.00
C PHE A 10 0.98 13.40 -23.20
N ARG A 11 1.56 14.58 -23.47
CA ARG A 11 1.16 15.43 -24.60
C ARG A 11 1.49 14.77 -25.95
N GLU A 12 2.65 14.14 -26.09
CA GLU A 12 3.00 13.42 -27.31
C GLU A 12 2.04 12.26 -27.60
N LEU A 13 1.72 11.46 -26.59
CA LEU A 13 0.78 10.34 -26.70
C LEU A 13 -0.65 10.81 -27.00
N ALA A 14 -1.11 11.87 -26.35
CA ALA A 14 -2.43 12.45 -26.62
C ALA A 14 -2.53 12.96 -28.07
N GLN A 15 -1.46 13.54 -28.62
CA GLN A 15 -1.40 13.95 -30.04
C GLN A 15 -1.44 12.74 -30.98
N GLN A 16 -0.69 11.68 -30.68
CA GLN A 16 -0.71 10.44 -31.46
C GLN A 16 -2.09 9.77 -31.44
N MET A 17 -2.83 9.89 -30.35
CA MET A 17 -4.21 9.41 -30.22
C MET A 17 -5.26 10.34 -30.84
N GLY A 18 -4.84 11.39 -31.56
CA GLY A 18 -5.72 12.24 -32.37
C GLY A 18 -6.37 13.40 -31.63
N MET A 19 -5.92 13.74 -30.43
CA MET A 19 -6.42 14.91 -29.71
C MET A 19 -5.88 16.21 -30.34
N GLN A 20 -6.77 17.16 -30.67
CA GLN A 20 -6.40 18.38 -31.41
C GLN A 20 -5.90 19.52 -30.51
N THR A 21 -6.34 19.59 -29.24
CA THR A 21 -6.06 20.71 -28.31
C THR A 21 -5.06 20.35 -27.21
N VAL A 22 -4.11 19.46 -27.49
CA VAL A 22 -3.21 18.90 -26.47
C VAL A 22 -2.30 19.95 -25.81
N ARG A 23 -1.94 21.01 -26.54
CA ARG A 23 -1.15 22.12 -25.99
C ARG A 23 -1.94 23.04 -25.05
N ALA A 24 -3.27 22.96 -25.08
CA ALA A 24 -4.15 23.76 -24.22
C ALA A 24 -4.54 23.03 -22.92
N ILE A 25 -4.09 21.78 -22.73
CA ILE A 25 -4.35 21.04 -21.49
C ILE A 25 -3.57 21.69 -20.35
N LEU A 26 -4.31 22.08 -19.31
CA LEU A 26 -3.75 22.62 -18.09
C LEU A 26 -2.88 21.57 -17.40
N MET A 27 -1.78 22.00 -16.80
CA MET A 27 -0.83 21.08 -16.16
C MET A 27 -1.44 20.38 -14.95
N GLU A 28 -2.29 21.08 -14.21
CA GLU A 28 -3.06 20.53 -13.10
C GLU A 28 -3.97 19.37 -13.53
N ASP A 29 -4.57 19.45 -14.74
CA ASP A 29 -5.40 18.37 -15.28
C ASP A 29 -4.56 17.13 -15.59
N ILE A 30 -3.32 17.33 -16.08
CA ILE A 30 -2.36 16.24 -16.32
C ILE A 30 -1.94 15.59 -15.00
N ASP A 31 -1.62 16.40 -13.99
CA ASP A 31 -1.27 15.92 -12.63
C ASP A 31 -2.41 15.08 -12.03
N ILE A 32 -3.66 15.53 -12.15
CA ILE A 32 -4.83 14.77 -11.66
C ILE A 32 -4.93 13.41 -12.36
N CYS A 33 -4.80 13.37 -13.69
CA CYS A 33 -4.87 12.12 -14.45
C CYS A 33 -3.72 11.17 -14.13
N LEU A 34 -2.50 11.70 -13.97
CA LEU A 34 -1.32 10.93 -13.57
C LEU A 34 -1.50 10.35 -12.17
N ASN A 35 -1.96 11.16 -11.20
CA ASN A 35 -2.22 10.70 -9.84
C ASN A 35 -3.28 9.58 -9.80
N ALA A 36 -4.37 9.72 -10.57
CA ALA A 36 -5.37 8.67 -10.70
C ALA A 36 -4.78 7.38 -11.30
N ALA A 37 -4.00 7.49 -12.38
CA ALA A 37 -3.36 6.36 -13.04
C ALA A 37 -2.34 5.65 -12.15
N ILE A 38 -1.56 6.40 -11.36
CA ILE A 38 -0.58 5.87 -10.40
C ILE A 38 -1.28 5.04 -9.33
N ILE A 39 -2.35 5.57 -8.74
CA ILE A 39 -3.13 4.86 -7.71
C ILE A 39 -3.79 3.61 -8.30
N GLU A 40 -4.39 3.71 -9.48
CA GLU A 40 -5.02 2.57 -10.16
C GLU A 40 -3.98 1.48 -10.46
N LYS A 41 -2.81 1.85 -10.99
CA LYS A 41 -1.74 0.87 -11.28
C LYS A 41 -1.22 0.21 -10.01
N ALA A 42 -1.01 0.96 -8.93
CA ALA A 42 -0.60 0.41 -7.65
C ALA A 42 -1.66 -0.58 -7.10
N ARG A 43 -2.95 -0.24 -7.19
CA ARG A 43 -4.05 -1.13 -6.78
C ARG A 43 -4.11 -2.40 -7.63
N ASN A 44 -3.99 -2.28 -8.96
CA ASN A 44 -4.04 -3.42 -9.86
C ASN A 44 -2.89 -4.39 -9.58
N VAL A 45 -1.67 -3.88 -9.38
CA VAL A 45 -0.55 -4.72 -8.94
C VAL A 45 -0.90 -5.41 -7.62
N ILE A 46 -1.49 -4.74 -6.63
CA ILE A 46 -1.89 -5.43 -5.38
C ILE A 46 -2.93 -6.54 -5.64
N VAL A 47 -3.99 -6.25 -6.39
CA VAL A 47 -5.10 -7.19 -6.65
C VAL A 47 -4.65 -8.42 -7.42
N GLU A 48 -3.80 -8.25 -8.44
CA GLU A 48 -3.23 -9.37 -9.22
C GLU A 48 -2.47 -10.37 -8.33
N ASN A 49 -2.01 -9.93 -7.15
CA ASN A 49 -1.22 -10.76 -6.23
C ASN A 49 -2.01 -11.34 -5.06
N VAL A 50 -3.15 -10.75 -4.71
CA VAL A 50 -4.07 -11.31 -3.71
C VAL A 50 -5.00 -12.37 -4.34
N GLY A 51 -4.99 -12.49 -5.67
CA GLY A 51 -5.67 -13.58 -6.37
C GLY A 51 -5.25 -14.96 -5.86
N PRO A 52 -6.14 -15.97 -5.91
CA PRO A 52 -5.85 -17.30 -5.40
C PRO A 52 -4.68 -17.90 -6.17
N VAL A 53 -3.49 -17.87 -5.58
CA VAL A 53 -2.29 -18.52 -6.14
C VAL A 53 -2.57 -20.04 -6.11
N PRO A 54 -2.71 -20.73 -7.25
CA PRO A 54 -3.12 -22.13 -7.31
C PRO A 54 -2.02 -23.11 -6.85
N TYR A 55 -0.95 -22.61 -6.21
CA TYR A 55 0.23 -23.38 -5.87
C TYR A 55 0.25 -23.72 -4.38
N ASN A 56 0.09 -25.01 -4.07
CA ASN A 56 0.30 -25.56 -2.72
C ASN A 56 1.77 -25.39 -2.26
N ASP A 57 2.71 -25.28 -3.19
CA ASP A 57 4.14 -25.14 -2.90
C ASP A 57 4.49 -23.71 -2.43
N LYS A 58 5.19 -23.64 -1.30
CA LYS A 58 5.67 -22.40 -0.69
C LYS A 58 6.69 -21.70 -1.60
N VAL A 59 7.53 -22.45 -2.31
CA VAL A 59 8.56 -21.89 -3.21
C VAL A 59 7.92 -21.28 -4.45
N ALA A 60 6.92 -21.94 -5.03
CA ALA A 60 6.18 -21.43 -6.18
C ALA A 60 5.41 -20.14 -5.84
N ARG A 61 4.77 -20.08 -4.65
CA ARG A 61 4.16 -18.84 -4.13
C ARG A 61 5.19 -17.73 -3.91
N GLN A 62 6.34 -18.06 -3.34
CA GLN A 62 7.43 -17.10 -3.12
C GLN A 62 8.00 -16.56 -4.43
N ASN A 63 8.17 -17.39 -5.46
CA ASN A 63 8.62 -16.93 -6.78
C ASN A 63 7.58 -16.07 -7.50
N ALA A 64 6.28 -16.40 -7.39
CA ALA A 64 5.21 -15.54 -7.91
C ALA A 64 5.17 -14.18 -7.20
N SER A 65 5.53 -14.13 -5.91
CA SER A 65 5.62 -12.89 -5.14
C SER A 65 6.86 -12.02 -5.45
N ILE A 66 7.77 -12.42 -6.36
CA ILE A 66 8.95 -11.60 -6.75
C ILE A 66 8.60 -10.51 -7.78
N SER A 67 7.70 -10.79 -8.73
CA SER A 67 7.23 -9.81 -9.72
C SER A 67 6.62 -8.53 -9.09
N PRO A 68 5.78 -8.64 -8.04
CA PRO A 68 5.21 -7.51 -7.30
C PRO A 68 6.23 -6.77 -6.46
N VAL A 69 7.18 -7.50 -5.88
CA VAL A 69 8.30 -6.90 -5.14
C VAL A 69 9.10 -5.99 -6.06
N ASN A 70 9.28 -6.32 -7.34
CA ASN A 70 9.95 -5.41 -8.27
C ASN A 70 9.13 -4.15 -8.60
N ALA A 71 7.80 -4.28 -8.72
CA ALA A 71 6.89 -3.18 -9.06
C ALA A 71 6.59 -2.22 -7.90
N LEU A 72 6.53 -2.75 -6.67
CA LEU A 72 6.23 -1.99 -5.45
C LEU A 72 7.45 -1.83 -4.55
N ARG A 73 8.66 -2.22 -4.99
CA ARG A 73 9.90 -2.16 -4.19
C ARG A 73 10.14 -0.79 -3.57
N THR A 74 9.81 0.27 -4.30
CA THR A 74 10.02 1.65 -3.85
C THR A 74 9.00 2.10 -2.81
N LEU A 75 7.84 1.44 -2.77
CA LEU A 75 6.74 1.70 -1.84
C LEU A 75 6.74 0.72 -0.66
N TYR A 76 7.43 -0.42 -0.78
CA TYR A 76 7.57 -1.42 0.27
C TYR A 76 8.57 -0.95 1.32
N THR A 77 8.04 -0.54 2.46
CA THR A 77 8.83 0.00 3.56
C THR A 77 8.45 -0.67 4.88
N ALA A 78 9.24 -0.40 5.91
CA ALA A 78 8.99 -0.92 7.24
C ALA A 78 8.99 0.22 8.25
N GLY A 79 7.98 0.23 9.11
CA GLY A 79 7.94 1.09 10.27
C GLY A 79 8.32 0.31 11.53
N THR A 80 8.79 1.02 12.54
CA THR A 80 9.17 0.44 13.84
C THR A 80 8.50 1.20 14.96
N VAL A 81 7.79 0.47 15.83
CA VAL A 81 7.24 0.97 17.09
C VAL A 81 8.15 0.50 18.22
N ASN A 82 8.60 1.42 19.06
CA ASN A 82 9.46 1.11 20.19
C ASN A 82 8.62 0.70 21.41
N GLY A 83 9.23 -0.04 22.33
CA GLY A 83 8.57 -0.59 23.52
C GLY A 83 7.96 0.43 24.48
N GLY A 84 8.28 1.72 24.33
CA GLY A 84 7.64 2.82 25.06
C GLY A 84 6.18 3.05 24.65
N ASP A 85 5.88 2.88 23.37
CA ASP A 85 4.55 3.13 22.79
C ASP A 85 3.64 1.88 22.84
N ILE A 86 4.20 0.74 23.27
CA ILE A 86 3.47 -0.50 23.48
C ILE A 86 2.81 -0.45 24.86
N THR A 87 1.48 -0.39 24.86
CA THR A 87 0.65 -0.36 26.07
C THR A 87 0.02 -1.73 26.33
N GLY A 88 -0.58 -1.94 27.51
CA GLY A 88 -1.27 -3.19 27.87
C GLY A 88 -0.44 -4.21 28.65
N GLY A 89 -1.14 -5.10 29.36
CA GLY A 89 -0.58 -6.09 30.29
C GLY A 89 -0.13 -7.41 29.66
N GLY A 90 -0.37 -7.61 28.36
CA GLY A 90 -0.02 -8.84 27.63
C GLY A 90 -0.91 -10.05 27.92
N THR A 91 -2.02 -9.87 28.63
CA THR A 91 -2.95 -10.95 28.97
C THR A 91 -3.96 -11.21 27.85
N GLU A 92 -4.70 -12.31 27.92
CA GLU A 92 -5.78 -12.63 26.97
C GLU A 92 -6.87 -11.53 26.93
N VAL A 93 -7.12 -10.88 28.06
CA VAL A 93 -8.15 -9.84 28.23
C VAL A 93 -7.58 -8.44 27.98
N ASP A 94 -6.30 -8.22 28.30
CA ASP A 94 -5.58 -6.97 28.04
C ASP A 94 -4.26 -7.26 27.29
N PRO A 95 -4.32 -7.45 25.96
CA PRO A 95 -3.15 -7.73 25.12
C PRO A 95 -2.22 -6.52 25.03
N TYR A 96 -1.03 -6.71 24.44
CA TYR A 96 -0.18 -5.57 24.11
C TYR A 96 -0.78 -4.80 22.95
N LYS A 97 -0.95 -3.49 23.10
CA LYS A 97 -1.60 -2.62 22.12
C LYS A 97 -0.60 -1.65 21.54
N ILE A 98 -0.64 -1.48 20.23
CA ILE A 98 0.04 -0.40 19.53
C ILE A 98 -0.99 0.34 18.68
N ASN A 99 -0.85 1.65 18.60
CA ASN A 99 -1.59 2.46 17.65
C ASN A 99 -0.61 2.87 16.55
N ILE A 100 -0.96 2.54 15.30
CA ILE A 100 -0.19 2.92 14.12
C ILE A 100 -1.02 3.92 13.34
N ASP A 101 -0.43 5.09 13.06
CA ASP A 101 -1.03 6.08 12.19
C ASP A 101 -1.25 5.48 10.79
N SER A 102 -2.46 5.62 10.27
CA SER A 102 -2.81 5.12 8.94
C SER A 102 -2.48 6.10 7.81
N ASP A 103 -1.99 7.30 8.13
CA ASP A 103 -1.70 8.31 7.10
C ASP A 103 -0.61 7.84 6.12
N GLY A 104 -0.94 7.90 4.82
CA GLY A 104 -0.06 7.50 3.73
C GLY A 104 0.26 6.00 3.66
N ILE A 105 -0.54 5.12 4.28
CA ILE A 105 -0.37 3.65 4.20
C ILE A 105 -1.46 3.03 3.33
N MET A 106 -1.05 2.33 2.28
CA MET A 106 -1.95 1.68 1.33
C MET A 106 -2.34 0.25 1.77
N LEU A 107 -1.39 -0.53 2.29
CA LEU A 107 -1.63 -1.91 2.72
C LEU A 107 -0.61 -2.39 3.74
N TYR A 108 -1.06 -3.03 4.81
CA TYR A 108 -0.19 -3.76 5.75
C TYR A 108 0.06 -5.18 5.24
N THR A 109 1.32 -5.58 5.18
CA THR A 109 1.74 -6.87 4.62
C THR A 109 2.22 -7.85 5.67
N GLY A 110 2.65 -7.36 6.83
CA GLY A 110 3.12 -8.22 7.92
C GLY A 110 3.49 -7.47 9.18
N PHE A 111 3.54 -8.21 10.28
CA PHE A 111 3.99 -7.72 11.58
C PHE A 111 5.08 -8.65 12.11
N GLN A 112 6.07 -8.06 12.75
CA GLN A 112 7.18 -8.76 13.36
C GLN A 112 7.45 -8.17 14.74
N VAL A 113 7.83 -8.99 15.70
CA VAL A 113 8.16 -8.52 17.05
C VAL A 113 9.56 -8.94 17.45
N SER A 114 10.22 -8.09 18.23
CA SER A 114 11.48 -8.39 18.88
C SER A 114 11.37 -8.15 20.37
N TYR A 115 11.71 -9.17 21.16
CA TYR A 115 11.70 -9.08 22.62
C TYR A 115 13.05 -8.62 23.20
N ASN A 116 14.15 -8.86 22.50
CA ASN A 116 15.51 -8.60 22.98
C ASN A 116 16.28 -7.63 22.05
N GLY A 117 15.62 -7.02 21.07
CA GLY A 117 16.23 -6.19 20.02
C GLY A 117 17.15 -6.92 19.05
N LYS A 118 17.40 -8.23 19.24
CA LYS A 118 18.33 -9.05 18.46
C LYS A 118 17.66 -10.12 17.61
N THR A 119 16.55 -10.67 18.09
CA THR A 119 15.80 -11.74 17.39
C THR A 119 14.47 -11.20 16.93
N ILE A 120 14.14 -11.43 15.67
CA ILE A 120 12.86 -11.04 15.07
C ILE A 120 12.00 -12.30 14.97
N TYR A 121 10.75 -12.18 15.42
CA TYR A 121 9.74 -13.22 15.34
C TYR A 121 8.61 -12.74 14.44
N ASP A 122 8.27 -13.52 13.43
CA ASP A 122 7.16 -13.21 12.53
C ASP A 122 5.82 -13.45 13.24
N CYS A 123 4.92 -12.47 13.17
CA CYS A 123 3.60 -12.58 13.75
C CYS A 123 2.62 -13.23 12.77
N ARG A 124 1.70 -14.04 13.31
CA ARG A 124 0.54 -14.54 12.57
C ARG A 124 -0.61 -13.53 12.71
N ILE A 125 -1.16 -13.10 11.59
CA ILE A 125 -2.33 -12.22 11.55
C ILE A 125 -3.58 -13.11 11.61
N ILE A 126 -4.49 -12.81 12.54
CA ILE A 126 -5.76 -13.50 12.70
C ILE A 126 -6.87 -12.47 12.80
N GLU A 127 -8.02 -12.78 12.21
CA GLU A 127 -9.21 -11.94 12.33
C GLU A 127 -9.73 -11.92 13.77
N ALA A 128 -10.32 -10.80 14.17
CA ALA A 128 -10.81 -10.63 15.54
C ALA A 128 -11.87 -11.67 15.94
N GLU A 129 -12.66 -12.15 14.98
CA GLU A 129 -13.74 -13.11 15.19
C GLU A 129 -13.22 -14.50 15.57
N ASP A 130 -12.14 -14.95 14.92
CA ASP A 130 -11.54 -16.27 15.13
C ASP A 130 -10.50 -16.31 16.25
N LEU A 131 -10.15 -15.13 16.80
CA LEU A 131 -9.15 -15.00 17.85
C LEU A 131 -9.49 -15.84 19.08
N GLY A 132 -10.76 -15.81 19.52
CA GLY A 132 -11.19 -16.50 20.74
C GLY A 132 -11.05 -18.03 20.64
N GLN A 133 -11.30 -18.60 19.45
CA GLN A 133 -11.08 -20.02 19.19
C GLN A 133 -9.58 -20.34 19.14
N THR A 134 -8.82 -19.48 18.45
CA THR A 134 -7.39 -19.71 18.23
C THR A 134 -6.56 -19.62 19.52
N LEU A 135 -6.88 -18.69 20.42
CA LEU A 135 -6.19 -18.55 21.70
C LEU A 135 -6.45 -19.74 22.63
N ARG A 136 -7.61 -20.39 22.51
CA ARG A 136 -8.00 -21.56 23.31
C ARG A 136 -7.54 -22.89 22.74
N ASP A 137 -7.18 -22.93 21.46
CA ASP A 137 -6.63 -24.11 20.82
C ASP A 137 -5.18 -24.40 21.25
N PHE A 138 -4.89 -25.65 21.57
CA PHE A 138 -3.58 -26.08 22.07
C PHE A 138 -2.48 -25.95 21.00
N CYS A 139 -2.83 -26.21 19.74
CA CYS A 139 -1.88 -26.21 18.62
C CYS A 139 -1.67 -24.80 18.03
N ASN A 140 -2.74 -24.01 17.95
CA ASN A 140 -2.69 -22.73 17.24
C ASN A 140 -2.52 -21.49 18.12
N ARG A 141 -2.57 -21.62 19.45
CA ARG A 141 -2.38 -20.52 20.41
C ARG A 141 -1.13 -19.67 20.16
N ALA A 142 -1.21 -18.43 20.65
CA ALA A 142 -0.06 -17.53 20.69
C ALA A 142 1.07 -18.09 21.55
N ALA A 143 2.30 -17.99 21.05
CA ALA A 143 3.51 -18.32 21.77
C ALA A 143 4.55 -17.22 21.54
N LYS A 144 5.60 -17.17 22.37
CA LYS A 144 6.70 -16.22 22.20
C LYS A 144 7.32 -16.31 20.80
N ASP A 145 7.53 -17.54 20.32
CA ASP A 145 8.16 -17.79 19.02
C ASP A 145 7.18 -17.65 17.83
N ALA A 146 5.87 -17.62 18.10
CA ALA A 146 4.81 -17.47 17.10
C ALA A 146 3.66 -16.61 17.63
N PRO A 147 3.90 -15.29 17.81
CA PRO A 147 2.92 -14.37 18.36
C PRO A 147 1.74 -14.19 17.39
N ILE A 148 0.58 -13.89 17.96
CA ILE A 148 -0.63 -13.61 17.19
C ILE A 148 -0.90 -12.11 17.23
N VAL A 149 -1.27 -11.56 16.09
CA VAL A 149 -1.65 -10.17 15.93
C VAL A 149 -3.08 -10.10 15.43
N THR A 150 -3.89 -9.28 16.07
CA THR A 150 -5.21 -8.88 15.56
C THR A 150 -5.23 -7.39 15.31
N ILE A 151 -5.96 -7.01 14.26
CA ILE A 151 -5.96 -5.66 13.72
C ILE A 151 -7.39 -5.13 13.80
N PHE A 152 -7.55 -3.94 14.37
CA PHE A 152 -8.81 -3.21 14.45
C PHE A 152 -8.59 -1.83 13.83
N GLY A 153 -9.37 -1.51 12.81
CA GLY A 153 -9.37 -0.17 12.23
C GLY A 153 -10.21 0.80 13.06
N ASP A 154 -9.72 2.02 13.22
CA ASP A 154 -10.48 3.20 13.65
C ASP A 154 -10.29 4.31 12.59
N GLU A 155 -11.13 5.34 12.60
CA GLU A 155 -11.09 6.45 11.62
C GLU A 155 -9.76 7.21 11.62
N SER A 156 -9.01 7.16 12.74
CA SER A 156 -7.75 7.90 12.93
C SER A 156 -6.50 7.02 12.97
N GLY A 157 -6.63 5.71 12.76
CA GLY A 157 -5.47 4.80 12.84
C GLY A 157 -5.83 3.33 12.94
N ILE A 158 -4.79 2.50 12.98
CA ILE A 158 -4.94 1.06 13.16
C ILE A 158 -4.46 0.66 14.56
N ASN A 159 -5.41 0.14 15.33
CA ASN A 159 -5.12 -0.48 16.61
C ASN A 159 -4.72 -1.94 16.40
N VAL A 160 -3.52 -2.27 16.82
CA VAL A 160 -2.96 -3.62 16.67
C VAL A 160 -2.77 -4.22 18.05
N ASN A 161 -3.42 -5.36 18.28
CA ASN A 161 -3.31 -6.14 19.50
C ASN A 161 -2.37 -7.32 19.28
N ILE A 162 -1.39 -7.47 20.16
CA ILE A 162 -0.32 -8.47 20.08
C ILE A 162 -0.45 -9.41 21.28
N TYR A 163 -0.56 -10.70 20.97
CA TYR A 163 -0.66 -11.79 21.93
C TYR A 163 0.63 -12.60 21.88
N THR A 164 1.33 -12.69 23.01
CA THR A 164 2.65 -13.36 23.13
C THR A 164 2.56 -14.68 23.92
N GLY A 165 1.36 -15.10 24.31
CA GLY A 165 1.07 -16.36 25.01
C GLY A 165 0.51 -16.20 26.43
N ARG A 166 -0.03 -17.30 26.99
CA ARG A 166 -0.88 -17.28 28.21
C ARG A 166 -0.11 -17.18 29.55
N ASN A 167 1.05 -17.82 29.67
CA ASN A 167 1.74 -18.01 30.96
C ASN A 167 3.13 -17.34 31.03
N ASN A 168 3.63 -16.79 29.93
CA ASN A 168 4.96 -16.17 29.86
C ASN A 168 4.89 -14.92 28.97
N THR A 169 4.12 -13.94 29.43
CA THR A 169 3.87 -12.69 28.73
C THR A 169 5.13 -11.83 28.77
N VAL A 170 5.89 -11.87 27.68
CA VAL A 170 7.08 -11.04 27.52
C VAL A 170 6.68 -9.81 26.71
N LYS A 171 6.84 -8.62 27.28
CA LYS A 171 6.58 -7.38 26.55
C LYS A 171 7.55 -7.28 25.36
N PRO A 172 7.06 -7.10 24.13
CA PRO A 172 7.93 -6.80 23.00
C PRO A 172 8.70 -5.49 23.26
N GLN A 173 9.96 -5.45 22.88
CA GLN A 173 10.76 -4.21 22.93
C GLN A 173 10.64 -3.41 21.64
N LEU A 174 10.36 -4.09 20.52
CA LEU A 174 10.20 -3.46 19.22
C LEU A 174 9.17 -4.26 18.42
N VAL A 175 8.26 -3.54 17.77
CA VAL A 175 7.34 -4.11 16.77
C VAL A 175 7.70 -3.48 15.44
N LYS A 176 8.06 -4.31 14.46
CA LYS A 176 8.29 -3.88 13.09
C LYS A 176 7.07 -4.25 12.26
N TYR A 177 6.46 -3.28 11.61
CA TYR A 177 5.35 -3.51 10.70
C TYR A 177 5.82 -3.24 9.28
N LEU A 178 5.43 -4.12 8.36
CA LEU A 178 5.78 -4.08 6.96
C LEU A 178 4.56 -3.58 6.20
N TYR A 179 4.72 -2.52 5.40
CA TYR A 179 3.61 -1.91 4.71
C TYR A 179 4.01 -1.39 3.33
N ILE A 180 3.00 -1.25 2.49
CA ILE A 180 3.07 -0.57 1.21
C ILE A 180 2.57 0.86 1.45
N LYS A 181 3.46 1.84 1.24
CA LYS A 181 3.12 3.26 1.31
C LYS A 181 2.19 3.64 0.15
N GLU A 182 1.31 4.60 0.37
CA GLU A 182 0.60 5.26 -0.73
C GLU A 182 1.61 5.97 -1.66
N PRO A 183 1.48 5.83 -2.98
CA PRO A 183 2.35 6.55 -3.92
C PRO A 183 2.31 8.07 -3.70
N ALA A 184 3.44 8.75 -3.90
CA ALA A 184 3.46 10.21 -3.84
C ALA A 184 2.48 10.84 -4.85
N LYS A 185 1.79 11.88 -4.39
CA LYS A 185 0.96 12.74 -5.25
C LYS A 185 1.88 13.60 -6.09
N VAL A 186 1.97 13.24 -7.36
CA VAL A 186 2.74 13.92 -8.37
C VAL A 186 2.19 15.33 -8.57
N LYS A 187 3.11 16.30 -8.65
CA LYS A 187 2.81 17.70 -8.90
C LYS A 187 3.90 18.29 -9.78
N PHE A 188 3.48 18.96 -10.84
CA PHE A 188 4.34 19.72 -11.72
C PHE A 188 4.09 21.22 -11.55
N ASP A 189 5.18 22.00 -11.43
CA ASP A 189 5.12 23.46 -11.32
C ASP A 189 6.13 24.08 -12.28
N GLU A 190 5.69 24.82 -13.31
CA GLU A 190 6.59 25.41 -14.31
C GLU A 190 7.51 26.49 -13.72
N ASP A 191 7.10 27.15 -12.64
CA ASP A 191 7.80 28.31 -12.09
C ASP A 191 8.83 27.92 -11.01
N ARG A 192 8.69 26.72 -10.41
CA ARG A 192 9.53 26.26 -9.30
C ARG A 192 9.85 24.77 -9.42
N GLU A 193 11.04 24.48 -9.94
CA GLU A 193 11.57 23.10 -10.01
C GLU A 193 11.72 22.44 -8.63
N GLU A 194 11.86 23.23 -7.56
CA GLU A 194 11.98 22.74 -6.18
C GLU A 194 10.66 22.15 -5.63
N ASP A 195 9.52 22.52 -6.20
CA ASP A 195 8.19 22.04 -5.78
C ASP A 195 7.73 20.78 -6.54
N TRP A 196 8.60 20.23 -7.41
CA TRP A 196 8.30 19.05 -8.20
C TRP A 196 8.24 17.79 -7.34
N VAL A 197 7.08 17.13 -7.36
CA VAL A 197 6.91 15.82 -6.73
C VAL A 197 6.93 14.76 -7.82
N ASN A 198 7.98 13.94 -7.83
CA ASN A 198 8.16 12.87 -8.81
C ASN A 198 7.35 11.62 -8.44
N CYS A 199 7.14 10.75 -9.43
CA CYS A 199 6.54 9.44 -9.20
C CYS A 199 7.50 8.53 -8.44
N ASP A 200 7.04 7.96 -7.32
CA ASP A 200 7.80 7.02 -6.50
C ASP A 200 7.87 5.60 -7.09
N LEU A 201 7.16 5.31 -8.19
CA LEU A 201 7.15 3.97 -8.80
C LEU A 201 8.43 3.71 -9.64
N PRO A 202 8.76 2.44 -9.92
CA PRO A 202 9.89 2.11 -10.78
C PRO A 202 9.80 2.70 -12.20
N PRO A 203 10.92 3.16 -12.79
CA PRO A 203 10.93 3.84 -14.09
C PRO A 203 10.29 3.07 -15.25
N TYR A 204 10.33 1.74 -15.21
CA TYR A 204 9.75 0.89 -16.26
C TYR A 204 8.22 0.94 -16.31
N LEU A 205 7.57 1.34 -15.21
CA LEU A 205 6.11 1.50 -15.15
C LEU A 205 5.65 2.88 -15.65
N HIS A 206 6.56 3.86 -15.75
CA HIS A 206 6.18 5.24 -16.05
C HIS A 206 5.46 5.37 -17.40
N MET A 207 5.90 4.64 -18.42
CA MET A 207 5.25 4.66 -19.74
C MET A 207 3.81 4.13 -19.66
N GLU A 208 3.60 3.00 -18.99
CA GLU A 208 2.26 2.42 -18.82
C GLU A 208 1.32 3.35 -18.03
N ILE A 209 1.86 4.02 -17.01
CA ILE A 209 1.13 5.01 -16.20
C ILE A 209 0.71 6.20 -17.08
N VAL A 210 1.62 6.76 -17.88
CA VAL A 210 1.30 7.89 -18.76
C VAL A 210 0.27 7.48 -19.80
N MET A 211 0.41 6.31 -20.44
CA MET A 211 -0.58 5.80 -21.38
C MET A 211 -1.96 5.66 -20.73
N ARG A 212 -2.02 5.15 -19.50
CA ARG A 212 -3.28 5.02 -18.75
C ARG A 212 -3.88 6.39 -18.41
N ALA A 213 -3.06 7.34 -18.00
CA ALA A 213 -3.50 8.71 -17.72
C ALA A 213 -4.12 9.37 -18.97
N VAL A 214 -3.53 9.19 -20.15
CA VAL A 214 -4.08 9.72 -21.42
C VAL A 214 -5.44 9.07 -21.71
N GLN A 215 -5.60 7.77 -21.46
CA GLN A 215 -6.90 7.09 -21.62
C GLN A 215 -7.96 7.62 -20.66
N ILE A 216 -7.61 7.87 -19.39
CA ILE A 216 -8.51 8.46 -18.40
C ILE A 216 -8.98 9.83 -18.87
N TYR A 217 -8.06 10.66 -19.37
CA TYR A 217 -8.36 11.99 -19.88
C TYR A 217 -9.22 11.98 -21.15
N LEU A 218 -8.94 11.05 -22.08
CA LEU A 218 -9.78 10.84 -23.26
C LEU A 218 -11.19 10.39 -22.88
N ALA A 219 -11.31 9.50 -21.90
CA ALA A 219 -12.60 9.04 -21.40
C ALA A 219 -13.39 10.18 -20.72
N SER A 220 -12.73 11.05 -19.96
CA SER A 220 -13.40 12.21 -19.34
C SER A 220 -13.93 13.20 -20.38
N ILE A 221 -13.19 13.44 -21.47
CA ILE A 221 -13.66 14.27 -22.59
C ILE A 221 -14.80 13.57 -23.35
N GLY A 222 -14.63 12.29 -23.70
CA GLY A 222 -15.65 11.53 -24.43
C GLY A 222 -16.96 11.34 -23.67
N ALA A 223 -16.91 11.30 -22.33
CA ALA A 223 -18.10 11.28 -21.48
C ALA A 223 -18.89 12.60 -21.56
N THR A 224 -18.20 13.75 -21.70
CA THR A 224 -18.88 15.04 -21.87
C THR A 224 -19.51 15.22 -23.25
N SER A 225 -18.98 14.61 -24.32
CA SER A 225 -19.58 14.72 -25.66
C SER A 225 -20.86 13.88 -25.83
N ASN A 226 -20.98 12.74 -25.16
CA ASN A 226 -22.19 11.89 -25.27
C ASN A 226 -23.39 12.36 -24.43
N GLY A 227 -23.20 13.36 -23.58
CA GLY A 227 -24.29 13.97 -22.80
C GLY A 227 -25.07 15.06 -23.57
N ALA A 228 -24.52 15.59 -24.66
CA ALA A 228 -25.10 16.72 -25.39
C ALA A 228 -26.11 16.31 -26.49
N ASP A 229 -26.09 15.06 -26.96
CA ASP A 229 -26.92 14.59 -28.09
C ASP A 229 -28.26 13.94 -27.68
N LYS A 230 -28.70 14.08 -26.42
CA LYS A 230 -30.01 13.55 -25.94
C LYS A 230 -31.05 14.62 -25.59
N GLN A 231 -30.97 15.79 -26.20
CA GLN A 231 -32.08 16.75 -26.23
C GLN A 231 -32.27 17.27 -27.66
N SER A 232 -33.00 16.53 -28.47
CA SER A 232 -33.70 17.01 -29.66
C SER A 232 -34.92 16.12 -29.91
#